data_AF-A0A9R1PYG1-F1
#
_entry.id   AF-A0A9R1PYG1-F1
#
_cell.length_a   1.000
_cell.length_b   1.000
_cell.length_c   1.000
_cell.angle_alpha   90.00
_cell.angle_beta   90.00
_cell.angle_gamma   90.00
#
_symmetry.space_group_name_H-M   'P 1'
#
loop_
_entity.id
_entity.type
_entity.pdbx_description
1 polymer ?
#
loop_
_entity_poly.entity_id
_entity_poly.type
_entity_poly.pdbx_seq_one_letter_code
_entity_poly.pdbx_strand_id
1 'polypeptide(L)'
;MIGSGSFSSLLLNAASLSPVELRLALPRNLQVSCMDVTLPSFHRATSMDLRAWDLHLTVFAKPHAVNTTGLIDMSNITVHSASLEELVVEHGNRWTRRTHVSVDSPVLKQLTASFHACGNIGVSILAPMVDKVCWRCSYAKPICGLGLWGLSEVQLPSVHVLSLHLSPVQDSVIFPNAELSFGAEIDKHMVTNFSGLDLHLSTKGHVFGAFVLHLLGMHRIRTALRNLKIVLLRSEVKDACPVNCFCDEPKNWRTETITLADLENMEIEGLGGEDHEFDFLEVIFRCAPMLKTVTVRLSDGVTPSVDWCTKVNNIFMAYPSVECNADLVSRAKAVC
;
A
#
# COMPACT_ATOMS: atom_id res chain seq x y z
N MET A 1 -14.20 -35.83 5.24
CA MET A 1 -14.41 -34.73 4.27
C MET A 1 -15.83 -34.22 4.47
N ILE A 2 -16.01 -32.99 4.96
CA ILE A 2 -17.26 -32.27 4.70
C ILE A 2 -17.14 -31.82 3.24
N GLY A 3 -18.16 -32.01 2.40
CA GLY A 3 -18.23 -31.49 1.03
C GLY A 3 -18.97 -30.14 0.98
N SER A 4 -18.79 -29.35 -0.08
CA SER A 4 -19.44 -28.03 -0.27
C SER A 4 -20.97 -28.07 0.00
N GLY A 5 -21.65 -29.13 -0.44
CA GLY A 5 -23.08 -29.33 -0.19
C GLY A 5 -23.43 -29.51 1.29
N SER A 6 -22.65 -30.28 2.04
CA SER A 6 -22.88 -30.46 3.49
C SER A 6 -22.63 -29.17 4.28
N PHE A 7 -21.70 -28.35 3.81
CA PHE A 7 -21.38 -27.07 4.44
C PHE A 7 -22.45 -26.01 4.14
N SER A 8 -22.94 -25.94 2.90
CA SER A 8 -24.06 -25.09 2.52
C SER A 8 -25.33 -25.43 3.30
N SER A 9 -25.62 -26.71 3.50
CA SER A 9 -26.74 -27.16 4.33
C SER A 9 -26.60 -26.76 5.81
N LEU A 10 -25.37 -26.79 6.35
CA LEU A 10 -25.11 -26.31 7.72
C LEU A 10 -25.38 -24.81 7.85
N LEU A 11 -24.99 -24.02 6.86
CA LEU A 11 -25.27 -22.58 6.83
C LEU A 11 -26.77 -22.27 6.70
N LEU A 12 -27.49 -23.01 5.87
CA LEU A 12 -28.95 -22.89 5.75
C LEU A 12 -29.65 -23.26 7.06
N ASN A 13 -29.20 -24.32 7.73
CA ASN A 13 -29.69 -24.68 9.06
C ASN A 13 -29.35 -23.63 10.11
N ALA A 14 -28.16 -23.02 10.06
CA ALA A 14 -27.83 -21.91 10.95
C ALA A 14 -28.72 -20.68 10.67
N ALA A 15 -29.06 -20.43 9.41
CA ALA A 15 -29.94 -19.32 9.03
C ALA A 15 -31.37 -19.49 9.56
N SER A 16 -31.89 -20.73 9.55
CA SER A 16 -33.23 -21.01 10.11
C SER A 16 -33.31 -20.76 11.61
N LEU A 17 -32.18 -20.83 12.33
CA LEU A 17 -32.10 -20.47 13.75
C LEU A 17 -32.11 -18.95 13.99
N SER A 18 -32.00 -18.14 12.93
CA SER A 18 -31.99 -16.68 12.97
C SER A 18 -31.15 -16.08 14.12
N PRO A 19 -29.85 -16.42 14.21
CA PRO A 19 -28.97 -15.99 15.29
C PRO A 19 -28.78 -14.47 15.30
N VAL A 20 -28.52 -13.92 16.50
CA VAL A 20 -28.12 -12.51 16.68
C VAL A 20 -26.62 -12.33 16.44
N GLU A 21 -25.82 -13.33 16.82
CA GLU A 21 -24.37 -13.41 16.57
C GLU A 21 -24.06 -14.78 15.97
N LEU A 22 -23.35 -14.80 14.84
CA LEU A 22 -22.92 -16.05 14.20
C LEU A 22 -21.40 -16.14 14.23
N ARG A 23 -20.88 -17.14 14.94
CA ARG A 23 -19.47 -17.50 14.92
C ARG A 23 -19.32 -18.86 14.25
N LEU A 24 -18.56 -18.90 13.16
CA LEU A 24 -18.36 -20.12 12.40
C LEU A 24 -16.86 -20.40 12.30
N ALA A 25 -16.41 -21.46 12.98
CA ALA A 25 -15.02 -21.91 12.97
C ALA A 25 -14.90 -23.24 12.22
N LEU A 26 -14.11 -23.26 11.14
CA LEU A 26 -13.87 -24.45 10.34
C LEU A 26 -12.66 -25.26 10.88
N PRO A 27 -12.74 -26.61 10.92
CA PRO A 27 -11.65 -27.46 11.41
C PRO A 27 -10.36 -27.38 10.58
N ARG A 28 -9.21 -27.50 11.24
CA ARG A 28 -7.85 -27.49 10.64
C ARG A 28 -7.57 -28.60 9.62
N ASN A 29 -8.28 -29.73 9.71
CA ASN A 29 -8.03 -30.93 8.91
C ASN A 29 -9.01 -31.08 7.74
N LEU A 30 -9.84 -30.08 7.48
CA LEU A 30 -10.66 -30.08 6.28
C LEU A 30 -9.71 -29.86 5.09
N GLN A 31 -9.42 -30.92 4.32
CA GLN A 31 -8.83 -30.79 2.98
C GLN A 31 -9.87 -30.09 2.10
N VAL A 32 -9.86 -28.76 2.14
CA VAL A 32 -10.70 -27.90 1.31
C VAL A 32 -9.84 -27.52 0.12
N SER A 33 -9.86 -28.33 -0.93
CA SER A 33 -9.54 -27.76 -2.23
C SER A 33 -10.75 -26.94 -2.64
N CYS A 34 -10.76 -25.63 -2.38
CA CYS A 34 -11.73 -24.65 -2.88
C CYS A 34 -13.21 -25.04 -2.68
N MET A 35 -13.83 -24.58 -1.58
CA MET A 35 -15.29 -24.61 -1.43
C MET A 35 -15.88 -23.25 -1.74
N ASP A 36 -16.77 -23.21 -2.73
CA ASP A 36 -17.69 -22.09 -2.92
C ASP A 36 -18.72 -22.08 -1.80
N VAL A 37 -18.71 -21.00 -1.02
CA VAL A 37 -19.60 -20.81 0.12
C VAL A 37 -20.44 -19.56 -0.11
N THR A 38 -21.73 -19.79 -0.35
CA THR A 38 -22.73 -18.71 -0.35
C THR A 38 -23.34 -18.62 1.04
N LEU A 39 -23.19 -17.47 1.69
CA LEU A 39 -23.83 -17.24 2.97
C LEU A 39 -25.32 -16.89 2.76
N PRO A 40 -26.25 -17.62 3.39
CA PRO A 40 -27.66 -17.27 3.39
C PRO A 40 -27.92 -15.96 4.15
N SER A 41 -29.09 -15.36 3.95
CA SER A 41 -29.49 -14.13 4.63
C SER A 41 -29.78 -14.37 6.11
N PHE A 42 -28.93 -13.85 7.00
CA PHE A 42 -29.17 -13.87 8.45
C PHE A 42 -29.90 -12.60 8.89
N HIS A 43 -31.22 -12.63 8.98
CA HIS A 43 -32.06 -11.42 9.16
C HIS A 43 -31.89 -10.72 10.51
N ARG A 44 -31.47 -11.45 11.56
CA ARG A 44 -31.24 -10.91 12.92
C ARG A 44 -29.76 -10.76 13.26
N ALA A 45 -28.85 -11.25 12.44
CA ALA A 45 -27.43 -11.22 12.77
C ALA A 45 -26.93 -9.78 12.65
N THR A 46 -26.35 -9.27 13.72
CA THR A 46 -25.71 -7.94 13.73
C THR A 46 -24.23 -8.03 13.44
N SER A 47 -23.60 -9.16 13.79
CA SER A 47 -22.18 -9.43 13.54
C SER A 47 -21.95 -10.90 13.17
N MET A 48 -20.93 -11.12 12.34
CA MET A 48 -20.49 -12.46 11.92
C MET A 48 -18.96 -12.58 12.05
N ASP A 49 -18.47 -13.62 12.71
CA ASP A 49 -17.04 -13.99 12.74
C ASP A 49 -16.86 -15.33 12.01
N LEU A 50 -16.14 -15.31 10.88
CA LEU A 50 -15.87 -16.46 10.04
C LEU A 50 -14.38 -16.81 10.11
N ARG A 51 -14.07 -18.00 10.63
CA ARG A 51 -12.68 -18.49 10.71
C ARG A 51 -12.51 -19.71 9.82
N ALA A 52 -11.81 -19.52 8.70
CA ALA A 52 -11.60 -20.54 7.67
C ALA A 52 -10.13 -20.65 7.26
N TRP A 53 -9.77 -21.71 6.53
CA TRP A 53 -8.43 -21.89 5.95
C TRP A 53 -8.40 -21.70 4.42
N ASP A 54 -9.52 -21.87 3.73
CA ASP A 54 -9.69 -21.62 2.30
C ASP A 54 -11.20 -21.37 2.09
N LEU A 55 -11.56 -20.19 1.59
CA LEU A 55 -12.96 -19.77 1.49
C LEU A 55 -13.17 -18.85 0.28
N HIS A 56 -14.01 -19.29 -0.66
CA HIS A 56 -14.70 -18.36 -1.55
C HIS A 56 -15.93 -17.84 -0.84
N LEU A 57 -15.86 -16.57 -0.45
CA LEU A 57 -16.89 -15.96 0.38
C LEU A 57 -17.80 -15.10 -0.49
N THR A 58 -19.07 -15.48 -0.59
CA THR A 58 -20.12 -14.61 -1.11
C THR A 58 -21.09 -14.24 0.01
N VAL A 59 -21.14 -12.95 0.36
CA VAL A 59 -22.03 -12.41 1.41
C VAL A 59 -23.16 -11.62 0.73
N PHE A 60 -24.40 -12.11 0.83
CA PHE A 60 -25.63 -11.41 0.41
C PHE A 60 -26.42 -10.83 1.60
N ALA A 61 -25.83 -10.81 2.79
CA ALA A 61 -26.55 -10.70 4.06
C ALA A 61 -26.71 -9.25 4.57
N LYS A 62 -27.49 -9.06 5.65
CA LYS A 62 -27.69 -7.78 6.38
C LYS A 62 -26.87 -7.56 7.68
N PRO A 63 -25.74 -8.25 7.95
CA PRO A 63 -25.01 -7.98 9.18
C PRO A 63 -24.46 -6.55 9.13
N HIS A 64 -24.36 -5.92 10.30
CA HIS A 64 -23.72 -4.61 10.44
C HIS A 64 -22.19 -4.78 10.44
N ALA A 65 -21.68 -5.92 10.92
CA ALA A 65 -20.26 -6.23 10.92
C ALA A 65 -19.98 -7.65 10.41
N VAL A 66 -18.93 -7.81 9.60
CA VAL A 66 -18.39 -9.12 9.20
C VAL A 66 -16.90 -9.12 9.44
N ASN A 67 -16.43 -10.08 10.23
CA ASN A 67 -15.02 -10.33 10.46
C ASN A 67 -14.66 -11.72 9.92
N THR A 68 -13.63 -11.78 9.11
CA THR A 68 -13.03 -13.02 8.66
C THR A 68 -11.59 -13.07 9.17
N THR A 69 -11.36 -13.85 10.23
CA THR A 69 -10.02 -14.04 10.81
C THR A 69 -9.54 -15.48 10.61
N GLY A 70 -8.35 -15.68 10.04
CA GLY A 70 -7.76 -17.02 9.94
C GLY A 70 -6.64 -17.15 8.91
N LEU A 71 -6.08 -18.36 8.81
CA LEU A 71 -5.12 -18.75 7.76
C LEU A 71 -5.84 -18.95 6.41
N ILE A 72 -6.63 -17.95 6.00
CA ILE A 72 -7.55 -18.06 4.88
C ILE A 72 -6.79 -17.89 3.57
N ASP A 73 -6.78 -18.91 2.70
CA ASP A 73 -6.52 -18.78 1.26
C ASP A 73 -7.81 -18.27 0.59
N MET A 74 -8.00 -16.96 0.60
CA MET A 74 -9.15 -16.29 0.00
C MET A 74 -8.84 -15.90 -1.44
N SER A 75 -9.27 -16.73 -2.38
CA SER A 75 -9.07 -16.48 -3.81
C SER A 75 -10.17 -15.59 -4.42
N ASN A 76 -11.39 -15.54 -3.87
CA ASN A 76 -12.38 -14.52 -4.24
C ASN A 76 -13.26 -14.14 -3.04
N ILE A 77 -13.47 -12.83 -2.85
CA ILE A 77 -14.36 -12.23 -1.86
C ILE A 77 -15.36 -11.37 -2.62
N THR A 78 -16.64 -11.70 -2.47
CA THR A 78 -17.73 -10.92 -3.04
C THR A 78 -18.70 -10.57 -1.93
N VAL A 79 -18.83 -9.29 -1.62
CA VAL A 79 -19.72 -8.78 -0.59
C VAL A 79 -20.72 -7.84 -1.27
N HIS A 80 -22.00 -8.20 -1.21
CA HIS A 80 -23.10 -7.34 -1.62
C HIS A 80 -24.04 -7.19 -0.42
N SER A 81 -23.97 -6.05 0.27
CA SER A 81 -24.76 -5.81 1.47
C SER A 81 -25.15 -4.35 1.60
N ALA A 82 -26.45 -4.07 1.70
CA ALA A 82 -26.96 -2.71 1.87
C ALA A 82 -26.84 -2.18 3.31
N SER A 83 -26.45 -3.00 4.28
CA SER A 83 -26.43 -2.64 5.71
C SER A 83 -25.11 -2.91 6.41
N LEU A 84 -24.07 -3.33 5.68
CA LEU A 84 -22.77 -3.66 6.25
C LEU A 84 -22.02 -2.36 6.57
N GLU A 85 -21.80 -2.11 7.86
CA GLU A 85 -21.06 -0.96 8.37
C GLU A 85 -19.57 -1.28 8.61
N GLU A 86 -19.21 -2.52 8.91
CA GLU A 86 -17.84 -2.96 9.19
C GLU A 86 -17.49 -4.25 8.44
N LEU A 87 -16.37 -4.24 7.73
CA LEU A 87 -15.81 -5.41 7.07
C LEU A 87 -14.34 -5.56 7.45
N VAL A 88 -14.00 -6.68 8.08
CA VAL A 88 -12.63 -7.07 8.42
C VAL A 88 -12.29 -8.35 7.69
N VAL A 89 -11.25 -8.28 6.86
CA VAL A 89 -10.74 -9.36 6.03
C VAL A 89 -9.26 -9.54 6.30
N GLU A 90 -8.89 -10.49 7.16
CA GLU A 90 -7.50 -10.80 7.43
C GLU A 90 -7.11 -12.10 6.73
N HIS A 91 -6.22 -11.99 5.74
CA HIS A 91 -5.66 -13.14 5.05
C HIS A 91 -4.48 -13.71 5.84
N GLY A 92 -4.31 -15.04 5.82
CA GLY A 92 -3.15 -15.69 6.42
C GLY A 92 -1.86 -15.48 5.63
N ASN A 93 -0.72 -15.94 6.16
CA ASN A 93 0.61 -15.80 5.53
C ASN A 93 0.81 -16.62 4.23
N ARG A 94 -0.26 -17.10 3.58
CA ARG A 94 -0.17 -17.87 2.33
C ARG A 94 -0.43 -16.98 1.13
N TRP A 95 0.33 -17.20 0.07
CA TRP A 95 0.27 -16.40 -1.14
C TRP A 95 -0.74 -16.99 -2.13
N THR A 96 -1.72 -16.20 -2.56
CA THR A 96 -2.78 -16.66 -3.48
C THR A 96 -2.40 -16.47 -4.95
N ARG A 97 -2.78 -17.40 -5.83
CA ARG A 97 -2.50 -17.26 -7.28
C ARG A 97 -3.38 -16.24 -7.99
N ARG A 98 -4.59 -16.00 -7.50
CA ARG A 98 -5.54 -15.04 -8.04
C ARG A 98 -6.49 -14.63 -6.91
N THR A 99 -6.58 -13.32 -6.66
CA THR A 99 -7.50 -12.77 -5.66
C THR A 99 -8.42 -11.75 -6.33
N HIS A 100 -9.73 -11.95 -6.24
CA HIS A 100 -10.72 -10.93 -6.60
C HIS A 100 -11.47 -10.46 -5.35
N VAL A 101 -11.52 -9.16 -5.13
CA VAL A 101 -12.24 -8.53 -4.02
C VAL A 101 -13.27 -7.58 -4.62
N SER A 102 -14.55 -7.89 -4.43
CA SER A 102 -15.67 -7.04 -4.79
C SER A 102 -16.47 -6.73 -3.53
N VAL A 103 -16.50 -5.47 -3.13
CA VAL A 103 -17.31 -5.02 -1.98
C VAL A 103 -18.25 -3.93 -2.47
N ASP A 104 -19.53 -4.19 -2.37
CA ASP A 104 -20.61 -3.26 -2.65
C ASP A 104 -21.44 -3.11 -1.38
N SER A 105 -21.15 -2.03 -0.65
CA SER A 105 -21.90 -1.66 0.55
C SER A 105 -21.93 -0.14 0.71
N PRO A 106 -23.08 0.50 0.43
CA PRO A 106 -23.18 1.96 0.44
C PRO A 106 -23.00 2.58 1.83
N VAL A 107 -23.27 1.82 2.91
CA VAL A 107 -23.22 2.30 4.30
C VAL A 107 -21.99 1.83 5.07
N LEU A 108 -21.01 1.23 4.38
CA LEU A 108 -19.77 0.77 5.01
C LEU A 108 -19.01 1.97 5.58
N LYS A 109 -18.71 1.91 6.88
CA LYS A 109 -17.94 2.92 7.62
C LYS A 109 -16.49 2.48 7.78
N GLN A 110 -16.28 1.19 8.08
CA GLN A 110 -14.96 0.64 8.32
C GLN A 110 -14.63 -0.53 7.38
N LEU A 111 -13.47 -0.44 6.73
CA LEU A 111 -12.90 -1.50 5.89
C LEU A 111 -11.48 -1.81 6.34
N THR A 112 -11.27 -3.00 6.87
CA THR A 112 -9.93 -3.57 7.12
C THR A 112 -9.73 -4.75 6.20
N ALA A 113 -8.69 -4.73 5.37
CA ALA A 113 -8.40 -5.84 4.49
C ALA A 113 -6.90 -6.00 4.26
N SER A 114 -6.38 -7.22 4.45
CA SER A 114 -4.97 -7.55 4.23
C SER A 114 -4.85 -8.76 3.31
N PHE A 115 -4.00 -8.69 2.27
CA PHE A 115 -3.84 -9.73 1.25
C PHE A 115 -2.38 -10.01 0.91
N HIS A 116 -2.08 -11.26 0.58
CA HIS A 116 -0.78 -11.70 0.04
C HIS A 116 -1.00 -12.37 -1.32
N ALA A 117 -0.58 -11.73 -2.41
CA ALA A 117 -0.80 -12.23 -3.76
C ALA A 117 0.49 -12.71 -4.46
N CYS A 118 0.42 -13.87 -5.10
CA CYS A 118 1.42 -14.37 -6.07
C CYS A 118 1.26 -13.74 -7.46
N GLY A 119 0.17 -13.00 -7.73
CA GLY A 119 -0.19 -12.51 -9.06
C GLY A 119 -1.22 -11.38 -9.01
N ASN A 120 -1.86 -11.08 -10.15
CA ASN A 120 -2.80 -9.95 -10.26
C ASN A 120 -3.96 -10.07 -9.26
N ILE A 121 -4.23 -8.96 -8.57
CA ILE A 121 -5.44 -8.78 -7.78
C ILE A 121 -6.44 -7.94 -8.57
N GLY A 122 -7.71 -8.35 -8.56
CA GLY A 122 -8.82 -7.49 -8.97
C GLY A 122 -9.49 -6.93 -7.73
N VAL A 123 -9.54 -5.61 -7.59
CA VAL A 123 -10.18 -4.94 -6.45
C VAL A 123 -11.24 -3.98 -7.00
N SER A 124 -12.47 -4.09 -6.50
CA SER A 124 -13.59 -3.22 -6.82
C SER A 124 -14.38 -2.94 -5.55
N ILE A 125 -14.29 -1.72 -5.03
CA ILE A 125 -14.97 -1.33 -3.79
C ILE A 125 -15.88 -0.14 -4.06
N LEU A 126 -17.17 -0.35 -3.87
CA LEU A 126 -18.24 0.65 -3.94
C LEU A 126 -18.75 0.90 -2.53
N ALA A 127 -18.04 1.77 -1.82
CA ALA A 127 -18.28 2.05 -0.41
C ALA A 127 -18.04 3.55 -0.09
N PRO A 128 -18.98 4.44 -0.48
CA PRO A 128 -18.80 5.89 -0.44
C PRO A 128 -18.78 6.50 0.98
N MET A 129 -19.27 5.77 1.99
CA MET A 129 -19.35 6.24 3.38
C MET A 129 -18.17 5.81 4.26
N VAL A 130 -17.13 5.18 3.68
CA VAL A 130 -16.01 4.64 4.46
C VAL A 130 -15.14 5.78 4.98
N ASP A 131 -15.03 5.88 6.30
CA ASP A 131 -14.19 6.85 6.99
C ASP A 131 -12.92 6.23 7.60
N LYS A 132 -12.92 4.91 7.79
CA LYS A 132 -11.80 4.15 8.33
C LYS A 132 -11.39 3.03 7.35
N VAL A 133 -10.23 3.21 6.74
CA VAL A 133 -9.61 2.20 5.86
C VAL A 133 -8.30 1.74 6.46
N CYS A 134 -8.12 0.43 6.56
CA CYS A 134 -6.83 -0.22 6.72
C CYS A 134 -6.70 -1.25 5.60
N TRP A 135 -6.02 -0.89 4.52
CA TRP A 135 -5.79 -1.78 3.38
C TRP A 135 -4.33 -2.17 3.32
N ARG A 136 -4.03 -3.45 3.11
CA ARG A 136 -2.68 -3.95 2.84
C ARG A 136 -2.71 -5.01 1.75
N CYS A 137 -1.84 -4.88 0.77
CA CYS A 137 -1.71 -5.81 -0.33
C CYS A 137 -0.23 -6.04 -0.64
N SER A 138 0.30 -7.21 -0.30
CA SER A 138 1.70 -7.56 -0.56
C SER A 138 1.83 -8.54 -1.73
N TYR A 139 2.88 -8.41 -2.53
CA TYR A 139 3.13 -9.19 -3.73
C TYR A 139 4.38 -10.07 -3.61
N ALA A 140 4.28 -11.33 -4.05
CA ALA A 140 5.37 -12.32 -3.91
C ALA A 140 6.58 -11.94 -4.76
N LYS A 141 6.29 -11.34 -5.91
CA LYS A 141 7.23 -10.80 -6.86
C LYS A 141 6.63 -9.50 -7.39
N PRO A 142 7.47 -8.52 -7.74
CA PRO A 142 6.98 -7.30 -8.36
C PRO A 142 6.21 -7.60 -9.66
N ILE A 143 4.93 -7.25 -9.67
CA ILE A 143 4.03 -7.48 -10.81
C ILE A 143 4.08 -6.31 -11.79
N CYS A 144 4.26 -5.11 -11.25
CA CYS A 144 4.51 -3.88 -11.98
C CYS A 144 5.63 -3.10 -11.32
N GLY A 145 6.20 -2.17 -12.05
CA GLY A 145 7.26 -1.29 -11.58
C GLY A 145 7.55 -0.20 -12.60
N LEU A 146 8.31 0.81 -12.18
CA LEU A 146 8.84 1.84 -13.06
C LEU A 146 10.36 1.82 -12.95
N GLY A 147 11.04 1.72 -14.09
CA GLY A 147 12.48 1.52 -14.14
C GLY A 147 12.90 0.27 -13.36
N LEU A 148 13.76 0.45 -12.36
CA LEU A 148 14.28 -0.64 -11.53
C LEU A 148 13.42 -0.94 -10.30
N TRP A 149 12.47 -0.08 -9.95
CA TRP A 149 11.67 -0.23 -8.73
C TRP A 149 10.38 -0.97 -9.03
N GLY A 150 10.29 -2.17 -8.46
CA GLY A 150 9.12 -3.02 -8.50
C GLY A 150 8.25 -2.82 -7.26
N LEU A 151 6.92 -2.75 -7.46
CA LEU A 151 5.95 -2.65 -6.38
C LEU A 151 5.87 -3.97 -5.61
N SER A 152 6.23 -3.95 -4.33
CA SER A 152 6.15 -5.11 -3.44
C SER A 152 4.96 -5.07 -2.51
N GLU A 153 4.48 -3.88 -2.15
CA GLU A 153 3.32 -3.73 -1.29
C GLU A 153 2.61 -2.39 -1.49
N VAL A 154 1.28 -2.41 -1.40
CA VAL A 154 0.43 -1.22 -1.33
C VAL A 154 -0.31 -1.25 -0.01
N GLN A 155 -0.26 -0.13 0.72
CA GLN A 155 -1.01 0.06 1.95
C GLN A 155 -1.85 1.35 1.89
N LEU A 156 -3.01 1.33 2.52
CA LEU A 156 -3.78 2.52 2.87
C LEU A 156 -3.92 2.52 4.39
N PRO A 157 -2.97 3.12 5.14
CA PRO A 157 -3.07 3.22 6.59
C PRO A 157 -4.20 4.16 7.04
N SER A 158 -4.65 5.05 6.15
CA SER A 158 -5.84 5.88 6.33
C SER A 158 -6.47 6.20 4.98
N VAL A 159 -7.67 6.80 5.00
CA VAL A 159 -8.41 7.24 3.80
C VAL A 159 -7.61 8.23 2.95
N HIS A 160 -6.70 8.99 3.55
CA HIS A 160 -5.99 10.06 2.85
C HIS A 160 -4.54 9.73 2.48
N VAL A 161 -4.00 8.58 2.90
CA VAL A 161 -2.59 8.26 2.69
C VAL A 161 -2.47 6.98 1.88
N LEU A 162 -1.79 7.07 0.73
CA LEU A 162 -1.32 5.92 -0.03
C LEU A 162 0.12 5.62 0.36
N SER A 163 0.40 4.42 0.82
CA SER A 163 1.75 3.97 1.11
C SER A 163 2.18 2.89 0.13
N LEU A 164 3.31 3.10 -0.55
CA LEU A 164 3.87 2.21 -1.56
C LEU A 164 5.23 1.72 -1.09
N HIS A 165 5.40 0.39 -1.02
CA HIS A 165 6.70 -0.21 -0.78
C HIS A 165 7.28 -0.73 -2.10
N LEU A 166 8.48 -0.27 -2.40
CA LEU A 166 9.16 -0.52 -3.66
C LEU A 166 10.56 -1.07 -3.40
N SER A 167 10.91 -2.10 -4.16
CA SER A 167 12.20 -2.77 -4.06
C SER A 167 12.87 -2.89 -5.42
N PRO A 168 14.20 -2.86 -5.49
CA PRO A 168 14.92 -2.98 -6.75
C PRO A 168 14.76 -4.40 -7.27
N VAL A 169 14.39 -4.54 -8.54
CA VAL A 169 14.27 -5.85 -9.20
C VAL A 169 15.67 -6.28 -9.64
N GLN A 170 16.14 -7.44 -9.14
CA GLN A 170 17.49 -7.95 -9.41
C GLN A 170 17.66 -8.48 -10.83
N ASP A 171 16.59 -9.04 -11.39
CA ASP A 171 16.58 -9.56 -12.75
C ASP A 171 16.17 -8.45 -13.72
N SER A 172 16.65 -8.51 -14.97
CA SER A 172 16.33 -7.61 -16.09
C SER A 172 14.86 -7.67 -16.54
N VAL A 173 13.93 -7.67 -15.58
CA VAL A 173 12.49 -7.63 -15.80
C VAL A 173 12.16 -6.24 -16.33
N ILE A 174 12.08 -6.14 -17.65
CA ILE A 174 11.47 -5.00 -18.31
C ILE A 174 9.96 -5.14 -18.07
N PHE A 175 9.36 -4.17 -17.39
CA PHE A 175 7.91 -4.08 -17.27
C PHE A 175 7.33 -3.53 -18.58
N PRO A 176 6.66 -4.36 -19.43
CA PRO A 176 6.02 -3.84 -20.63
C PRO A 176 4.88 -2.89 -20.24
N ASN A 177 4.79 -1.74 -20.90
CA ASN A 177 3.80 -0.69 -20.57
C ASN A 177 3.87 -0.27 -19.08
N ALA A 178 5.08 -0.13 -18.54
CA ALA A 178 5.36 0.16 -17.14
C ALA A 178 4.44 1.24 -16.54
N GLU A 179 4.33 2.41 -17.18
CA GLU A 179 3.48 3.51 -16.71
C GLU A 179 1.99 3.15 -16.63
N LEU A 180 1.43 2.60 -17.71
CA LEU A 180 0.02 2.23 -17.77
C LEU A 180 -0.31 1.10 -16.79
N SER A 181 0.58 0.11 -16.68
CA SER A 181 0.39 -1.03 -15.77
C SER A 181 0.52 -0.61 -14.31
N PHE A 182 1.49 0.25 -13.99
CA PHE A 182 1.71 0.75 -12.64
C PHE A 182 0.57 1.67 -12.19
N GLY A 183 0.14 2.59 -13.07
CA GLY A 183 -1.03 3.44 -12.83
C GLY A 183 -2.29 2.61 -12.61
N ALA A 184 -2.57 1.65 -13.50
CA ALA A 184 -3.71 0.76 -13.35
C ALA A 184 -3.64 -0.10 -12.08
N GLU A 185 -2.45 -0.51 -11.63
CA GLU A 185 -2.30 -1.26 -10.37
C GLU A 185 -2.62 -0.39 -9.16
N ILE A 186 -2.06 0.83 -9.11
CA ILE A 186 -2.38 1.79 -8.05
C ILE A 186 -3.88 2.08 -8.01
N ASP A 187 -4.49 2.29 -9.17
CA ASP A 187 -5.91 2.64 -9.30
C ASP A 187 -6.84 1.57 -8.71
N LYS A 188 -6.46 0.29 -8.75
CA LYS A 188 -7.24 -0.81 -8.14
C LYS A 188 -7.34 -0.68 -6.63
N HIS A 189 -6.27 -0.24 -5.98
CA HIS A 189 -6.22 -0.16 -4.53
C HIS A 189 -6.83 1.12 -3.98
N MET A 190 -7.10 2.11 -4.84
CA MET A 190 -7.65 3.39 -4.42
C MET A 190 -9.15 3.30 -4.16
N VAL A 191 -9.47 2.80 -2.97
CA VAL A 191 -10.82 2.80 -2.40
C VAL A 191 -11.34 4.23 -2.17
N THR A 192 -10.43 5.20 -2.02
CA THR A 192 -10.75 6.59 -1.65
C THR A 192 -9.75 7.60 -2.27
N ASN A 193 -10.08 8.90 -2.19
CA ASN A 193 -9.20 9.98 -2.65
C ASN A 193 -8.11 10.26 -1.61
N PHE A 194 -6.86 9.99 -1.97
CA PHE A 194 -5.70 10.29 -1.15
C PHE A 194 -5.22 11.74 -1.35
N SER A 195 -4.51 12.27 -0.35
CA SER A 195 -3.76 13.53 -0.43
C SER A 195 -2.33 13.41 0.10
N GLY A 196 -2.00 12.30 0.76
CA GLY A 196 -0.67 11.94 1.20
C GLY A 196 -0.12 10.72 0.46
N LEU A 197 1.17 10.74 0.14
CA LEU A 197 1.89 9.63 -0.46
C LEU A 197 3.11 9.29 0.41
N ASP A 198 3.15 8.07 0.92
CA ASP A 198 4.28 7.50 1.64
C ASP A 198 5.03 6.53 0.70
N LEU A 199 6.30 6.77 0.43
CA LEU A 199 7.14 5.93 -0.41
C LEU A 199 8.21 5.25 0.44
N HIS A 200 8.12 3.94 0.59
CA HIS A 200 9.14 3.14 1.24
C HIS A 200 10.04 2.49 0.18
N LEU A 201 11.24 3.05 0.00
CA LEU A 201 12.16 2.64 -1.06
C LEU A 201 13.33 1.86 -0.47
N SER A 202 13.50 0.61 -0.87
CA SER A 202 14.79 -0.06 -0.72
C SER A 202 15.71 0.42 -1.84
N THR A 203 16.79 1.14 -1.52
CA THR A 203 17.67 1.69 -2.56
C THR A 203 18.79 0.73 -2.93
N LYS A 204 19.33 -0.04 -1.96
CA LYS A 204 20.50 -0.92 -2.14
C LYS A 204 21.64 -0.27 -2.97
N GLY A 205 21.88 1.03 -2.72
CA GLY A 205 22.92 1.81 -3.41
C GLY A 205 22.53 2.38 -4.79
N HIS A 206 21.30 2.16 -5.28
CA HIS A 206 20.82 2.75 -6.53
C HIS A 206 20.30 4.19 -6.35
N VAL A 207 20.50 5.01 -7.38
CA VAL A 207 19.98 6.39 -7.47
C VAL A 207 18.48 6.40 -7.71
N PHE A 208 17.68 6.98 -6.81
CA PHE A 208 16.20 6.90 -6.89
C PHE A 208 15.53 8.13 -7.53
N GLY A 209 16.26 9.22 -7.72
CA GLY A 209 15.67 10.52 -8.07
C GLY A 209 14.84 10.50 -9.36
N ALA A 210 15.38 9.92 -10.44
CA ALA A 210 14.68 9.77 -11.70
C ALA A 210 13.34 9.01 -11.55
N PHE A 211 13.38 7.88 -10.84
CA PHE A 211 12.20 7.05 -10.59
C PHE A 211 11.13 7.81 -9.80
N VAL A 212 11.51 8.46 -8.70
CA VAL A 212 10.54 9.19 -7.86
C VAL A 212 9.96 10.38 -8.63
N LEU A 213 10.79 11.11 -9.38
CA LEU A 213 10.30 12.23 -10.18
C LEU A 213 9.29 11.76 -11.24
N HIS A 214 9.58 10.64 -11.90
CA HIS A 214 8.68 10.04 -12.87
C HIS A 214 7.34 9.62 -12.24
N LEU A 215 7.38 8.99 -11.06
CA LEU A 215 6.19 8.64 -10.29
C LEU A 215 5.36 9.88 -9.91
N LEU A 216 6.01 10.93 -9.39
CA LEU A 216 5.37 12.19 -9.02
C LEU A 216 4.81 12.95 -10.24
N GLY A 217 5.38 12.73 -11.42
CA GLY A 217 4.91 13.30 -12.69
C GLY A 217 3.60 12.69 -13.19
N MET A 218 3.21 11.50 -12.71
CA MET A 218 1.96 10.84 -13.10
C MET A 218 0.76 11.71 -12.73
N HIS A 219 -0.14 11.96 -13.69
CA HIS A 219 -1.25 12.91 -13.54
C HIS A 219 -2.02 12.73 -12.23
N ARG A 220 -2.42 11.50 -11.91
CA ARG A 220 -3.23 11.19 -10.71
C ARG A 220 -2.50 11.53 -9.41
N ILE A 221 -1.20 11.22 -9.33
CA ILE A 221 -0.37 11.54 -8.15
C ILE A 221 -0.18 13.04 -8.07
N ARG A 222 0.30 13.64 -9.16
CA ARG A 222 0.59 15.06 -9.27
C ARG A 222 -0.58 15.97 -8.85
N THR A 223 -1.81 15.60 -9.19
CA THR A 223 -3.01 16.41 -8.89
C THR A 223 -3.57 16.20 -7.49
N ALA A 224 -3.27 15.07 -6.86
CA ALA A 224 -3.82 14.73 -5.55
C ALA A 224 -2.84 15.05 -4.40
N LEU A 225 -1.55 15.02 -4.69
CA LEU A 225 -0.48 15.07 -3.70
C LEU A 225 -0.39 16.44 -3.01
N ARG A 226 -0.63 16.44 -1.70
CA ARG A 226 -0.42 17.55 -0.76
C ARG A 226 0.74 17.27 0.20
N ASN A 227 0.92 15.99 0.56
CA ASN A 227 1.94 15.55 1.52
C ASN A 227 2.75 14.40 0.94
N LEU A 228 4.07 14.50 0.93
CA LEU A 228 4.98 13.47 0.46
C LEU A 228 5.89 13.02 1.60
N LYS A 229 5.90 11.74 1.91
CA LYS A 229 6.88 11.13 2.81
C LYS A 229 7.69 10.10 2.04
N ILE A 230 9.01 10.16 2.11
CA ILE A 230 9.92 9.19 1.52
C ILE A 230 10.75 8.56 2.62
N VAL A 231 10.76 7.24 2.70
CA VAL A 231 11.55 6.48 3.66
C VAL A 231 12.54 5.62 2.90
N LEU A 232 13.82 5.99 2.96
CA LEU A 232 14.91 5.25 2.33
C LEU A 232 15.37 4.12 3.24
N LEU A 233 15.04 2.89 2.86
CA LEU A 233 15.42 1.67 3.56
C LEU A 233 16.82 1.23 3.11
N ARG A 234 17.81 1.53 3.94
CA ARG A 234 19.21 1.19 3.70
C ARG A 234 19.50 -0.24 4.16
N SER A 235 20.30 -0.96 3.37
CA SER A 235 20.84 -2.26 3.77
C SER A 235 22.17 -2.07 4.51
N GLU A 236 22.45 -2.95 5.48
CA GLU A 236 23.77 -3.03 6.13
C GLU A 236 24.88 -3.40 5.12
N VAL A 237 24.51 -4.15 4.07
CA VAL A 237 25.40 -4.47 2.95
C VAL A 237 25.28 -3.36 1.91
N LYS A 238 26.33 -2.52 1.83
CA LYS A 238 26.43 -1.50 0.79
C LYS A 238 26.87 -2.15 -0.53
N ASP A 239 25.90 -2.57 -1.31
CA ASP A 239 26.14 -2.84 -2.72
C ASP A 239 26.32 -1.50 -3.45
N ALA A 240 27.46 -1.33 -4.13
CA ALA A 240 27.64 -0.19 -5.01
C ALA A 240 26.76 -0.37 -6.25
N CYS A 241 26.18 0.72 -6.74
CA CYS A 241 25.44 0.69 -7.99
C CYS A 241 26.35 0.20 -9.14
N PRO A 242 25.93 -0.80 -9.93
CA PRO A 242 26.71 -1.26 -11.07
C PRO A 242 26.96 -0.13 -12.08
N VAL A 243 28.14 -0.11 -12.70
CA VAL A 243 28.57 0.97 -13.63
C VAL A 243 27.59 1.18 -14.80
N ASN A 244 26.92 0.13 -15.25
CA ASN A 244 25.95 0.17 -16.36
C ASN A 244 24.49 0.13 -15.87
N CYS A 245 24.22 0.58 -14.65
CA CYS A 245 22.88 0.58 -14.10
C CYS A 245 22.06 1.75 -14.66
N PHE A 246 20.81 1.47 -15.05
CA PHE A 246 19.87 2.47 -15.57
C PHE A 246 19.12 3.25 -14.47
N CYS A 247 19.54 3.17 -13.20
CA CYS A 247 18.85 3.85 -12.10
C CYS A 247 18.88 5.38 -12.20
N ASP A 248 19.94 5.91 -12.80
CA ASP A 248 20.13 7.35 -12.97
C ASP A 248 19.61 7.88 -14.32
N GLU A 249 18.95 7.02 -15.11
CA GLU A 249 18.34 7.42 -16.38
C GLU A 249 16.87 7.80 -16.20
N PRO A 250 16.38 8.86 -16.89
CA PRO A 250 17.15 9.71 -17.80
C PRO A 250 17.93 10.78 -17.00
N LYS A 251 19.23 10.96 -17.27
CA LYS A 251 20.11 11.83 -16.45
C LYS A 251 19.67 13.29 -16.28
N ASN A 252 18.83 13.78 -17.20
CA ASN A 252 18.28 15.12 -17.15
C ASN A 252 17.20 15.29 -16.07
N TRP A 253 16.84 14.25 -15.31
CA TRP A 253 15.90 14.37 -14.19
C TRP A 253 16.30 15.46 -13.17
N ARG A 254 17.62 15.73 -13.03
CA ARG A 254 18.17 16.82 -12.19
C ARG A 254 17.81 18.22 -12.67
N THR A 255 17.58 18.39 -13.96
CA THR A 255 17.19 19.67 -14.58
C THR A 255 15.73 19.70 -15.02
N GLU A 256 15.05 18.56 -14.97
CA GLU A 256 13.64 18.42 -15.28
C GLU A 256 12.79 19.21 -14.28
N THR A 257 11.66 19.70 -14.80
CA THR A 257 10.68 20.46 -14.03
C THR A 257 9.31 19.88 -14.29
N ILE A 258 8.77 19.23 -13.26
CA ILE A 258 7.36 18.87 -13.18
C ILE A 258 6.64 19.89 -12.31
N THR A 259 5.33 20.05 -12.49
CA THR A 259 4.54 20.99 -11.69
C THR A 259 3.82 20.25 -10.57
N LEU A 260 4.36 20.33 -9.35
CA LEU A 260 3.72 19.86 -8.11
C LEU A 260 3.01 21.04 -7.44
N ALA A 261 2.00 21.59 -8.13
CA ALA A 261 1.33 22.84 -7.76
C ALA A 261 0.74 22.84 -6.35
N ASP A 262 0.36 21.65 -5.87
CA ASP A 262 -0.42 21.45 -4.67
C ASP A 262 0.39 20.80 -3.53
N LEU A 263 1.66 20.44 -3.76
CA LEU A 263 2.50 19.83 -2.74
C LEU A 263 2.89 20.87 -1.67
N GLU A 264 2.48 20.63 -0.43
CA GLU A 264 2.69 21.55 0.70
C GLU A 264 3.75 21.04 1.67
N ASN A 265 3.82 19.73 1.91
CA ASN A 265 4.71 19.16 2.93
C ASN A 265 5.51 18.01 2.35
N MET A 266 6.81 18.00 2.61
CA MET A 266 7.72 16.92 2.25
C MET A 266 8.51 16.44 3.46
N GLU A 267 8.58 15.13 3.65
CA GLU A 267 9.46 14.48 4.62
C GLU A 267 10.31 13.44 3.89
N ILE A 268 11.62 13.43 4.14
CA ILE A 268 12.51 12.37 3.69
C ILE A 268 13.30 11.81 4.87
N GLU A 269 13.20 10.51 5.08
CA GLU A 269 13.89 9.77 6.11
C GLU A 269 14.93 8.83 5.50
N GLY A 270 16.04 8.63 6.21
CA GLY A 270 17.07 7.67 5.80
C GLY A 270 18.11 8.24 4.83
N LEU A 271 18.30 9.56 4.80
CA LEU A 271 19.39 10.18 4.05
C LEU A 271 20.74 9.74 4.61
N GLY A 272 21.73 9.58 3.75
CA GLY A 272 23.10 9.27 4.19
C GLY A 272 24.17 10.08 3.48
N GLY A 273 23.75 11.10 2.73
CA GLY A 273 24.63 12.13 2.21
C GLY A 273 25.21 11.82 0.84
N GLU A 274 24.52 11.03 0.04
CA GLU A 274 24.92 10.82 -1.35
C GLU A 274 24.44 11.99 -2.22
N ASP A 275 25.24 12.40 -3.20
CA ASP A 275 24.97 13.64 -3.97
C ASP A 275 23.60 13.61 -4.67
N HIS A 276 23.19 12.44 -5.18
CA HIS A 276 21.88 12.29 -5.83
C HIS A 276 20.69 12.52 -4.89
N GLU A 277 20.86 12.33 -3.58
CA GLU A 277 19.80 12.60 -2.60
C GLU A 277 19.57 14.11 -2.45
N PHE A 278 20.64 14.89 -2.51
CA PHE A 278 20.60 16.36 -2.48
C PHE A 278 20.10 16.93 -3.81
N ASP A 279 20.56 16.38 -4.93
CA ASP A 279 20.04 16.73 -6.27
C ASP A 279 18.51 16.57 -6.31
N PHE A 280 17.99 15.49 -5.71
CA PHE A 280 16.55 15.26 -5.62
C PHE A 280 15.81 16.31 -4.78
N LEU A 281 16.38 16.71 -3.63
CA LEU A 281 15.81 17.80 -2.82
C LEU A 281 15.70 19.09 -3.64
N GLU A 282 16.77 19.49 -4.32
CA GLU A 282 16.78 20.69 -5.16
C GLU A 282 15.72 20.64 -6.26
N VAL A 283 15.55 19.47 -6.90
CA VAL A 283 14.49 19.26 -7.90
C VAL A 283 13.11 19.46 -7.30
N ILE A 284 12.82 18.91 -6.12
CA ILE A 284 11.50 19.08 -5.48
C ILE A 284 11.22 20.53 -5.12
N PHE A 285 12.19 21.24 -4.53
CA PHE A 285 12.03 22.66 -4.23
C PHE A 285 11.70 23.48 -5.49
N ARG A 286 12.30 23.16 -6.64
CA ARG A 286 12.01 23.81 -7.91
C ARG A 286 10.64 23.41 -8.48
N CYS A 287 10.20 22.17 -8.27
CA CYS A 287 8.95 21.63 -8.81
C CYS A 287 7.71 21.98 -7.99
N ALA A 288 7.86 22.32 -6.71
CA ALA A 288 6.78 22.50 -5.74
C ALA A 288 6.69 23.97 -5.26
N PRO A 289 6.00 24.86 -5.98
CA PRO A 289 5.95 26.28 -5.63
C PRO A 289 5.17 26.59 -4.33
N MET A 290 4.29 25.67 -3.89
CA MET A 290 3.47 25.81 -2.68
C MET A 290 4.04 25.06 -1.47
N LEU A 291 5.29 24.61 -1.55
CA LEU A 291 5.95 23.89 -0.48
C LEU A 291 6.08 24.80 0.75
N LYS A 292 5.53 24.34 1.88
CA LYS A 292 5.51 25.05 3.17
C LYS A 292 6.53 24.47 4.12
N THR A 293 6.59 23.14 4.20
CA THR A 293 7.48 22.44 5.14
C THR A 293 8.30 21.36 4.44
N VAL A 294 9.57 21.28 4.80
CA VAL A 294 10.49 20.22 4.38
C VAL A 294 11.21 19.69 5.60
N THR A 295 11.09 18.39 5.87
CA THR A 295 11.81 17.73 6.95
C THR A 295 12.75 16.68 6.36
N VAL A 296 14.04 16.80 6.67
CA VAL A 296 15.05 15.81 6.28
C VAL A 296 15.58 15.10 7.52
N ARG A 297 15.64 13.77 7.47
CA ARG A 297 16.05 12.95 8.62
C ARG A 297 17.18 12.02 8.20
N LEU A 298 18.28 12.09 8.96
CA LEU A 298 19.45 11.26 8.72
C LEU A 298 19.15 9.78 9.01
N SER A 299 19.79 8.88 8.28
CA SER A 299 19.71 7.44 8.51
C SER A 299 20.21 7.05 9.89
N ASP A 300 19.55 6.04 10.47
CA ASP A 300 19.97 5.39 11.70
C ASP A 300 21.42 4.91 11.61
N GLY A 301 22.18 5.14 12.68
CA GLY A 301 23.58 4.70 12.79
C GLY A 301 24.59 5.49 11.96
N VAL A 302 24.15 6.47 11.15
CA VAL A 302 25.04 7.37 10.43
C VAL A 302 25.26 8.62 11.28
N THR A 303 26.52 8.99 11.52
CA THR A 303 26.84 10.30 12.09
C THR A 303 26.81 11.36 11.00
N PRO A 304 26.15 12.51 11.21
CA PRO A 304 26.15 13.58 10.23
C PRO A 304 27.58 14.06 10.00
N SER A 305 28.04 14.03 8.76
CA SER A 305 29.32 14.62 8.39
C SER A 305 29.17 16.15 8.30
N VAL A 306 30.28 16.87 8.45
CA VAL A 306 30.30 18.34 8.25
C VAL A 306 29.85 18.69 6.82
N ASP A 307 30.19 17.85 5.85
CA ASP A 307 29.74 17.98 4.45
C ASP A 307 28.21 17.87 4.34
N TRP A 308 27.61 16.87 4.99
CA TRP A 308 26.15 16.69 5.01
C TRP A 308 25.44 17.92 5.56
N CYS A 309 25.86 18.41 6.73
CA CYS A 309 25.24 19.59 7.35
C CYS A 309 25.37 20.83 6.46
N THR A 310 26.53 21.00 5.84
CA THR A 310 26.79 22.15 4.96
C THR A 310 25.91 22.09 3.70
N LYS A 311 25.80 20.93 3.06
CA LYS A 311 24.96 20.73 1.86
C LYS A 311 23.48 20.98 2.16
N VAL A 312 22.94 20.36 3.22
CA VAL A 312 21.54 20.57 3.64
C VAL A 312 21.26 22.05 3.93
N ASN A 313 22.12 22.69 4.72
CA ASN A 313 21.95 24.10 5.06
C ASN A 313 22.02 25.00 3.83
N ASN A 314 22.93 24.74 2.89
CA ASN A 314 23.04 25.52 1.66
C ASN A 314 21.75 25.44 0.82
N ILE A 315 21.16 24.24 0.69
CA ILE A 315 19.88 24.05 0.00
C ILE A 315 18.77 24.82 0.73
N PHE A 316 18.67 24.67 2.05
CA PHE A 316 17.63 25.34 2.83
C PHE A 316 17.73 26.87 2.74
N MET A 317 18.94 27.41 2.75
CA MET A 317 19.18 28.85 2.60
C MET A 317 18.82 29.38 1.21
N ALA A 318 18.82 28.53 0.18
CA ALA A 318 18.37 28.91 -1.17
C ALA A 318 16.84 29.07 -1.25
N TYR A 319 16.08 28.51 -0.30
CA TYR A 319 14.61 28.53 -0.27
C TYR A 319 14.07 29.07 1.07
N PRO A 320 14.33 30.35 1.40
CA PRO A 320 14.02 30.93 2.72
C PRO A 320 12.51 31.05 3.02
N SER A 321 11.65 30.87 2.02
CA SER A 321 10.19 30.88 2.18
C SER A 321 9.63 29.56 2.71
N VAL A 322 10.43 28.50 2.75
CA VAL A 322 10.02 27.16 3.17
C VAL A 322 10.59 26.88 4.56
N GLU A 323 9.74 26.39 5.47
CA GLU A 323 10.17 25.95 6.79
C GLU A 323 10.92 24.62 6.66
N CYS A 324 12.25 24.69 6.78
CA CYS A 324 13.12 23.53 6.61
C CYS A 324 13.64 23.02 7.96
N ASN A 325 13.40 21.74 8.25
CA ASN A 325 13.79 21.07 9.48
C ASN A 325 14.76 19.92 9.17
N ALA A 326 15.83 19.81 9.96
CA ALA A 326 16.81 18.72 9.85
C ALA A 326 16.94 17.97 11.17
N ASP A 327 16.49 16.72 11.20
CA ASP A 327 16.62 15.84 12.36
C ASP A 327 17.88 14.98 12.25
N LEU A 328 18.77 15.14 13.23
CA LEU A 328 20.05 14.43 13.32
C LEU A 328 20.01 13.22 14.28
N VAL A 329 18.88 13.00 14.98
CA VAL A 329 18.75 11.96 16.02
C VAL A 329 17.46 11.17 15.80
N SER A 330 17.57 9.84 15.73
CA SER A 330 16.40 8.99 15.61
C SER A 330 15.73 8.70 16.95
N ARG A 331 14.39 8.65 16.93
CA ARG A 331 13.61 8.06 18.02
C ARG A 331 13.62 6.55 17.83
N ALA A 332 14.08 5.81 18.83
CA ALA A 332 13.86 4.38 18.92
C ALA A 332 12.36 4.10 18.79
N LYS A 333 11.95 3.31 17.79
CA LYS A 333 10.55 2.92 17.60
C LYS A 333 10.07 2.14 18.82
N ALA A 334 9.09 2.67 19.53
CA ALA A 334 8.20 1.86 20.35
C ALA A 334 7.32 1.04 19.39
N VAL A 335 7.43 -0.28 19.48
CA VAL A 335 6.58 -1.22 18.74
C VAL A 335 5.26 -1.32 19.50
N CYS A 336 4.15 -1.02 18.81
CA CYS A 336 2.82 -1.47 19.22
C CYS A 336 2.57 -2.87 18.64
#